data_AF-A0A0D0SEN7-F1
#
_entry.id   AF-A0A0D0SEN7-F1
#
_cell.length_a   1.000
_cell.length_b   1.000
_cell.length_c   1.000
_cell.angle_alpha   90.00
_cell.angle_beta   90.00
_cell.angle_gamma   90.00
#
_symmetry.space_group_name_H-M   'P 1'
#
loop_
_entity.id
_entity.type
_entity.pdbx_description
1 polymer ?
#
loop_
_entity_poly.entity_id
_entity_poly.type
_entity_poly.pdbx_seq_one_letter_code
_entity_poly.pdbx_strand_id
1 'polypeptide(L)'
;MKVVYLYDGTPYLAELNNEGEYDYPKEAWTETPPPEGIYEPFYFNGNEWIGSTKEEWESNQAKPPMEPKALELLVSRLQLQLMIGNKKTKDLEDKLEATNKSLADALLKITEIENKIGGNA
;
A
#
# COMPACT_ATOMS: atom_id res chain seq x y z
N MET A 1 47.47 -16.32 16.22
CA MET A 1 46.05 -16.18 15.87
C MET A 1 45.92 -15.10 14.81
N LYS A 2 45.08 -15.30 13.80
CA LYS A 2 44.89 -14.36 12.70
C LYS A 2 43.39 -14.19 12.46
N VAL A 3 42.92 -12.96 12.28
CA VAL A 3 41.51 -12.70 11.93
C VAL A 3 41.40 -12.58 10.41
N VAL A 4 40.44 -13.28 9.85
CA VAL A 4 39.99 -13.15 8.45
C VAL A 4 38.50 -12.87 8.43
N TYR A 5 37.97 -12.44 7.29
CA TYR A 5 36.57 -12.12 7.13
C TYR A 5 35.97 -13.00 6.04
N LEU A 6 34.85 -13.65 6.33
CA LEU A 6 34.06 -14.30 5.29
C LEU A 6 33.52 -13.25 4.33
N TYR A 7 33.13 -13.65 3.11
CA TYR A 7 32.64 -12.71 2.09
C TYR A 7 31.34 -11.98 2.48
N ASP A 8 30.68 -12.37 3.57
CA ASP A 8 29.52 -11.68 4.15
C ASP A 8 29.88 -10.67 5.25
N GLY A 9 31.17 -10.55 5.61
CA GLY A 9 31.64 -9.68 6.70
C GLY A 9 31.87 -10.39 8.03
N THR A 10 31.47 -11.65 8.18
CA THR A 10 31.60 -12.38 9.43
C THR A 10 33.08 -12.60 9.78
N PRO A 11 33.55 -12.12 10.95
CA PRO A 11 34.93 -12.32 11.36
C PRO A 11 35.16 -13.77 11.78
N TYR A 12 36.29 -14.35 11.35
CA TYR A 12 36.74 -15.70 11.70
C TYR A 12 38.16 -15.65 12.28
N LEU A 13 38.37 -16.33 13.39
CA LEU A 13 39.68 -16.44 14.05
C LEU A 13 40.39 -17.72 13.60
N ALA A 14 41.40 -17.58 12.74
CA ALA A 14 42.28 -18.68 12.35
C ALA A 14 43.34 -18.94 13.45
N GLU A 15 43.34 -20.17 13.94
CA GLU A 15 44.29 -20.67 14.94
C GLU A 15 45.39 -21.51 14.28
N LEU A 16 46.52 -21.67 14.98
CA LEU A 16 47.59 -22.54 14.52
C LEU A 16 47.22 -23.98 14.83
N ASN A 17 47.34 -24.84 13.82
CA ASN A 17 47.22 -26.28 14.00
C ASN A 17 48.51 -26.87 14.60
N ASN A 18 48.51 -28.18 14.84
CA ASN A 18 49.66 -28.91 15.40
C ASN A 18 50.90 -28.95 14.48
N GLU A 19 50.75 -28.57 13.21
CA GLU A 19 51.80 -28.53 12.19
C GLU A 19 52.38 -27.11 12.03
N GLY A 20 51.86 -26.13 12.78
CA GLY A 20 52.31 -24.74 12.74
C GLY A 20 51.71 -23.93 11.59
N GLU A 21 50.68 -24.44 10.91
CA GLU A 21 49.94 -23.74 9.86
C GLU A 21 48.62 -23.16 10.40
N TYR A 22 48.15 -22.07 9.80
CA TYR A 22 46.86 -21.47 10.17
C TYR A 22 45.70 -22.27 9.57
N ASP A 23 44.75 -22.66 10.41
CA ASP A 23 43.51 -23.31 9.98
C ASP A 23 42.47 -22.25 9.58
N TYR A 24 42.38 -22.00 8.27
CA TYR A 24 41.47 -21.03 7.67
C TYR A 24 40.06 -21.62 7.43
N PRO A 25 39.02 -20.78 7.34
CA PRO A 25 37.67 -21.27 7.10
C PRO A 25 37.57 -21.92 5.71
N LYS A 26 36.68 -22.92 5.60
CA LYS A 26 36.41 -23.64 4.33
C LYS A 26 35.65 -22.79 3.31
N GLU A 27 34.95 -21.77 3.79
CA GLU A 27 34.17 -20.83 2.97
C GLU A 27 35.06 -19.76 2.33
N ALA A 28 34.50 -18.95 1.42
CA ALA A 28 35.25 -17.86 0.80
C ALA A 28 35.56 -16.75 1.82
N TRP A 29 36.84 -16.38 1.93
CA TRP A 29 37.33 -15.42 2.91
C TRP A 29 38.36 -14.45 2.33
N THR A 30 38.53 -13.32 3.00
CA THR A 30 39.50 -12.28 2.69
C THR A 30 40.20 -11.79 3.96
N GLU A 31 41.45 -11.35 3.83
CA GLU A 31 42.16 -10.66 4.93
C GLU A 31 41.78 -9.18 5.02
N THR A 32 41.14 -8.66 3.97
CA THR A 32 40.71 -7.27 3.90
C THR A 32 39.44 -7.08 4.73
N PRO A 33 39.47 -6.31 5.82
CA PRO A 33 38.27 -6.05 6.62
C PRO A 33 37.22 -5.25 5.82
N PRO A 34 35.93 -5.40 6.12
CA PRO A 34 34.91 -4.48 5.63
C PRO A 34 35.29 -3.04 5.96
N PRO A 35 35.25 -2.10 4.99
CA PRO A 35 35.54 -0.70 5.24
C PRO A 35 34.53 -0.08 6.21
N GLU A 36 34.98 0.87 7.02
CA GLU A 36 34.09 1.62 7.90
C GLU A 36 33.09 2.46 7.07
N GLY A 37 31.81 2.42 7.45
CA GLY A 37 30.77 3.25 6.84
C GLY A 37 29.99 2.62 5.69
N ILE A 38 30.25 1.35 5.36
CA ILE A 38 29.31 0.56 4.53
C ILE A 38 28.17 0.03 5.40
N TYR A 39 26.95 0.06 4.86
CA TYR A 39 25.74 -0.38 5.53
C TYR A 39 25.23 -1.69 4.93
N GLU A 40 24.64 -2.54 5.76
CA GLU A 40 24.03 -3.79 5.32
C GLU A 40 22.83 -3.55 4.38
N PRO A 41 22.63 -4.44 3.38
CA PRO A 41 23.44 -5.62 3.07
C PRO A 41 24.74 -5.26 2.32
N PHE A 42 25.86 -5.92 2.69
CA PHE A 42 27.16 -5.79 2.02
C PHE A 42 27.85 -7.15 1.86
N TYR A 43 28.80 -7.26 0.91
CA TYR A 43 29.56 -8.48 0.64
C TYR A 43 30.90 -8.19 -0.07
N PHE A 44 31.87 -9.11 0.00
CA PHE A 44 33.12 -9.04 -0.74
C PHE A 44 32.99 -9.75 -2.10
N ASN A 45 33.36 -9.08 -3.19
CA ASN A 45 33.19 -9.62 -4.56
C ASN A 45 34.42 -10.40 -5.09
N GLY A 46 35.43 -10.63 -4.23
CA GLY A 46 36.72 -11.21 -4.61
C GLY A 46 37.83 -10.18 -4.86
N ASN A 47 37.49 -8.90 -4.95
CA ASN A 47 38.43 -7.79 -5.09
C ASN A 47 38.19 -6.70 -4.04
N GLU A 48 36.94 -6.28 -3.84
CA GLU A 48 36.54 -5.20 -2.94
C GLU A 48 35.22 -5.50 -2.23
N TRP A 49 34.94 -4.72 -1.17
CA TRP A 49 33.67 -4.75 -0.46
C TRP A 49 32.63 -3.91 -1.18
N ILE A 50 31.48 -4.52 -1.47
CA ILE A 50 30.30 -3.91 -2.09
C ILE A 50 29.23 -3.74 -1.02
N GLY A 51 28.74 -2.53 -0.83
CA GLY A 51 27.67 -2.20 0.12
C GLY A 51 27.11 -0.82 -0.19
N SER A 52 26.12 -0.38 0.59
CA SER A 52 25.57 0.97 0.47
C SER A 52 26.29 1.95 1.38
N THR A 53 26.40 3.22 0.96
CA THR A 53 26.76 4.29 1.89
C THR A 53 25.63 4.54 2.88
N LYS A 54 25.92 5.30 3.94
CA LYS A 54 24.90 5.76 4.89
C LYS A 54 23.75 6.49 4.18
N GLU A 55 24.07 7.42 3.28
CA GLU A 55 23.10 8.23 2.56
C GLU A 55 22.22 7.37 1.65
N GLU A 56 22.82 6.41 0.96
CA GLU A 56 22.09 5.46 0.11
C GLU A 56 21.18 4.56 0.95
N TRP A 57 21.69 4.04 2.07
CA TRP A 57 20.92 3.21 2.99
C TRP A 57 19.74 3.98 3.59
N GLU A 58 19.95 5.21 4.03
CA GLU A 58 18.91 6.11 4.57
C GLU A 58 17.85 6.46 3.51
N SER A 59 18.27 6.72 2.27
CA SER A 59 17.37 7.02 1.15
C SER A 59 16.52 5.82 0.73
N ASN A 60 17.08 4.61 0.85
CA ASN A 60 16.43 3.34 0.52
C ASN A 60 15.54 2.80 1.66
N GLN A 61 15.56 3.41 2.84
CA GLN A 61 14.62 3.05 3.90
C GLN A 61 13.18 3.27 3.43
N ALA A 62 12.29 2.36 3.85
CA ALA A 62 10.86 2.50 3.59
C ALA A 62 10.40 3.85 4.15
N LYS A 63 10.01 4.76 3.26
CA LYS A 63 9.39 6.02 3.67
C LYS A 63 8.12 5.67 4.44
N PRO A 64 7.84 6.33 5.57
CA PRO A 64 6.60 6.09 6.29
C PRO A 64 5.41 6.28 5.33
N PRO A 65 4.30 5.54 5.52
CA PRO A 65 3.11 5.74 4.72
C PRO A 65 2.77 7.24 4.70
N MET A 66 2.54 7.79 3.52
CA MET A 66 2.17 9.20 3.42
C MET A 66 0.81 9.38 4.09
N GLU A 67 0.77 10.11 5.19
CA GLU A 67 -0.48 10.50 5.82
C GLU A 67 -1.21 11.51 4.91
N PRO A 68 -2.52 11.31 4.62
CA PRO A 68 -3.28 12.29 3.87
C PRO A 68 -3.27 13.63 4.62
N LYS A 69 -3.04 14.72 3.89
CA LYS A 69 -3.16 16.06 4.49
C LYS A 69 -4.59 16.24 4.99
N ALA A 70 -4.77 17.01 6.06
CA ALA A 70 -6.10 17.29 6.63
C ALA A 70 -7.10 17.80 5.58
N LEU A 71 -6.62 18.60 4.62
CA LEU A 71 -7.43 19.10 3.50
C LEU A 71 -7.85 17.98 2.53
N GLU A 72 -6.95 17.06 2.17
CA GLU A 72 -7.25 15.93 1.29
C GLU A 72 -8.31 15.00 1.90
N LEU A 73 -8.19 14.75 3.21
CA LEU A 73 -9.19 13.98 3.96
C LEU A 73 -10.55 14.70 4.00
N LEU A 74 -10.55 16.01 4.24
CA LEU A 74 -11.77 16.81 4.24
C LEU A 74 -12.45 16.81 2.87
N VAL A 75 -11.69 17.05 1.79
CA VAL A 75 -12.19 16.99 0.41
C VAL A 75 -12.81 15.63 0.11
N SER A 76 -12.14 14.54 0.47
CA SER A 76 -12.65 13.18 0.26
C SER A 76 -13.97 12.93 1.01
N ARG A 77 -14.07 13.40 2.25
CA ARG A 77 -15.30 13.30 3.05
C ARG A 77 -16.44 14.11 2.44
N LEU A 78 -16.16 15.32 1.97
CA LEU A 78 -17.14 16.16 1.28
C LEU A 78 -17.62 15.52 -0.03
N GLN A 79 -16.72 14.93 -0.81
CA GLN A 79 -17.07 14.21 -2.04
C GLN A 79 -17.98 13.01 -1.75
N LEU A 80 -17.71 12.23 -0.70
CA LEU A 80 -18.59 11.14 -0.26
C LEU A 80 -19.96 11.65 0.17
N GLN A 81 -20.02 12.74 0.94
CA GLN A 81 -21.29 13.35 1.35
C GLN A 81 -22.10 13.84 0.15
N LEU A 82 -21.45 14.47 -0.85
CA LEU A 82 -22.10 14.89 -2.09
C LEU A 82 -22.64 13.69 -2.87
N MET A 83 -21.86 12.61 -3.00
CA MET A 83 -22.30 11.38 -3.67
C MET A 83 -23.54 10.78 -2.99
N ILE A 84 -23.50 10.64 -1.67
CA ILE A 84 -24.63 10.11 -0.88
C ILE A 84 -25.86 11.01 -1.05
N GLY A 85 -25.68 12.32 -0.97
CA GLY A 85 -26.74 13.31 -1.17
C GLY A 85 -27.37 13.17 -2.55
N ASN A 86 -26.57 13.17 -3.61
CA ASN A 86 -27.03 13.03 -4.99
C ASN A 86 -27.80 11.73 -5.23
N LYS A 87 -27.31 10.61 -4.68
CA LYS A 87 -28.01 9.32 -4.77
C LYS A 87 -29.38 9.39 -4.10
N LYS A 88 -29.47 9.96 -2.89
CA LYS A 88 -30.74 10.11 -2.17
C LYS A 88 -31.72 11.01 -2.93
N THR A 89 -31.24 12.10 -3.53
CA THR A 89 -32.08 12.98 -4.36
C THR A 89 -32.65 12.23 -5.55
N LYS A 90 -31.81 11.49 -6.28
CA LYS A 90 -32.28 10.67 -7.41
C LYS A 90 -33.32 9.63 -6.99
N ASP A 91 -33.07 8.91 -5.90
CA ASP A 91 -34.03 7.92 -5.37
C ASP A 91 -35.38 8.57 -4.99
N LEU A 92 -35.39 9.82 -4.55
CA LEU A 92 -36.61 10.58 -4.26
C LEU A 92 -37.32 11.05 -5.53
N GLU A 93 -36.57 11.48 -6.54
CA GLU A 93 -37.10 11.85 -7.86
C GLU A 93 -37.79 10.65 -8.53
N ASP A 94 -37.15 9.48 -8.55
CA ASP A 94 -37.71 8.25 -9.12
C ASP A 94 -39.01 7.85 -8.40
N LYS A 95 -39.06 7.98 -7.07
CA LYS A 95 -40.28 7.71 -6.28
C LYS A 95 -41.40 8.72 -6.54
N LEU A 96 -41.05 9.99 -6.71
CA LEU A 96 -42.00 11.04 -7.04
C LEU A 96 -42.62 10.78 -8.42
N GLU A 97 -41.82 10.42 -9.40
CA GLU A 97 -42.30 10.05 -10.75
C GLU A 97 -43.26 8.85 -10.69
N ALA A 98 -42.89 7.77 -9.98
CA ALA A 98 -43.73 6.60 -9.84
C ALA A 98 -45.07 6.90 -9.15
N THR A 99 -45.04 7.77 -8.14
CA THR A 99 -46.25 8.22 -7.42
C THR A 99 -47.15 9.05 -8.33
N ASN A 100 -46.59 9.99 -9.10
CA ASN A 100 -47.35 10.81 -10.05
C ASN A 100 -48.02 9.95 -11.13
N LYS A 101 -47.32 8.93 -11.65
CA LYS A 101 -47.90 7.99 -12.60
C LYS A 101 -49.08 7.21 -12.00
N SER A 102 -48.90 6.69 -10.78
CA SER A 102 -49.94 5.95 -10.08
C SER A 102 -51.16 6.82 -9.78
N LEU A 103 -50.95 8.10 -9.45
CA LEU A 103 -52.03 9.07 -9.25
C LEU A 103 -52.79 9.33 -10.56
N ALA A 104 -52.09 9.52 -11.67
CA ALA A 104 -52.71 9.71 -12.98
C ALA A 104 -53.58 8.49 -13.36
N ASP A 105 -53.06 7.28 -13.18
CA ASP A 105 -53.79 6.04 -13.45
C ASP A 105 -55.05 5.90 -12.58
N ALA A 106 -54.98 6.32 -11.30
CA ALA A 106 -56.13 6.31 -10.40
C ALA A 106 -57.20 7.33 -10.83
N LEU A 107 -56.79 8.53 -11.24
CA LEU A 107 -57.71 9.56 -11.75
C LEU A 107 -58.45 9.09 -13.01
N LEU A 108 -57.73 8.48 -13.96
CA LEU A 108 -58.35 7.93 -15.18
C LEU A 108 -59.42 6.88 -14.84
N LYS A 109 -59.12 5.97 -13.91
CA LYS A 109 -60.09 4.95 -13.46
C LYS A 109 -61.33 5.57 -12.80
N ILE A 110 -61.15 6.61 -11.99
CA ILE A 110 -62.27 7.34 -11.38
C ILE A 110 -63.14 7.94 -12.47
N THR A 111 -62.56 8.65 -13.45
CA THR A 111 -63.31 9.23 -14.58
C THR A 111 -64.05 8.18 -15.40
N GLU A 112 -63.44 7.02 -15.65
CA GLU A 112 -64.12 5.90 -16.33
C GLU A 112 -65.31 5.35 -15.54
N ILE A 113 -65.19 5.24 -14.22
CA ILE A 113 -66.27 4.79 -13.33
C ILE A 113 -67.39 5.83 -13.30
N GLU A 114 -67.06 7.12 -13.15
CA GLU A 114 -68.03 8.22 -13.16
C GLU A 114 -68.85 8.25 -14.46
N ASN A 115 -68.20 8.08 -15.62
CA ASN A 115 -68.89 8.00 -16.90
C ASN A 115 -69.83 6.78 -17.01
N LYS A 116 -69.43 5.62 -16.48
CA LYS A 116 -70.27 4.41 -16.46
C LYS A 116 -71.49 4.54 -15.56
N ILE A 117 -71.35 5.26 -14.44
CA ILE A 117 -72.45 5.47 -13.48
C ILE A 117 -73.39 6.59 -13.96
N GLY A 118 -72.84 7.71 -14.44
CA GLY A 118 -73.61 8.87 -14.91
C GLY A 118 -74.32 8.67 -16.25
N GLY A 119 -73.83 7.76 -17.10
CA GLY A 119 -74.49 7.41 -18.38
C GLY A 119 -75.70 6.47 -18.26
N ASN A 120 -76.05 6.03 -17.05
CA ASN A 120 -77.18 5.13 -16.74
C ASN A 120 -78.37 5.85 -16.08
N ALA A 121 -78.41 7.19 -16.12
CA ALA A 121 -79.51 8.02 -15.58
C ALA A 121 -80.25 8.76 -16.71
#